data_AF-A0A7X2ZWN7-F1
#
_entry.id   AF-A0A7X2ZWN7-F1
#
_cell.length_a   1.000
_cell.length_b   1.000
_cell.length_c   1.000
_cell.angle_alpha   90.00
_cell.angle_beta   90.00
_cell.angle_gamma   90.00
#
_symmetry.space_group_name_H-M   'P 1'
#
loop_
_entity.id
_entity.type
_entity.pdbx_description
1 polymer ?
#
loop_
_entity_poly.entity_id
_entity_poly.type
_entity_poly.pdbx_seq_one_letter_code
_entity_poly.pdbx_strand_id
1 'polypeptide(L)'
;MLKLREDNPLDMLRQFSVHFDGDLIEHLGAAKMSIDNSHGKGYVSLYELIPGLTAWTYNIELAEDLLINMEFSEDRPFYFGYNVSGYQLQKFPHESSHKKIRQGQNFIIISEPNTSTEFIIPKNVLYKCCYIIINSRLLLESNIQSKIKLLHDLEENFNFTENERPYRYFGDIDARIGTYASIIVENKRTDIVGRLITEGSVLRMLGSQIEAHQHDCNTENYRPSITKSELSRITNTGDYVLEHISEKITIDEIGRHLRISPKKLQAGIRFLYGYSANEYLTKIRLEHSRELMHSTEMNISEICFAVGYQSKSYFSKIFSDTFGTSPSTYRKKYEDANLLFDISYRSLAVDTTSGTDVDEIISLARLKNPQFEITGSIIFHRNIFFQIIEGPKKHVLALFENICKDTRHKNIQVMWKGFKIRREFDDWALATLSDEGELEVQIQGNTKNLELGNLLGKLDNSAIDSENLWRKVRNIIKVNANDSAA
;
A
#
# COMPACT_ATOMS: atom_id res chain seq x y z
N MET A 1 -19.34 -14.61 19.51
CA MET A 1 -19.48 -15.20 18.17
C MET A 1 -20.35 -14.26 17.33
N LEU A 2 -19.76 -13.65 16.32
CA LEU A 2 -20.42 -12.74 15.38
C LEU A 2 -21.09 -13.58 14.30
N LYS A 3 -22.42 -13.46 14.17
CA LYS A 3 -23.18 -14.10 13.10
C LYS A 3 -23.30 -13.11 11.95
N LEU A 4 -22.84 -13.51 10.77
CA LEU A 4 -22.90 -12.71 9.56
C LEU A 4 -23.66 -13.49 8.50
N ARG A 5 -24.40 -12.75 7.68
CA ARG A 5 -24.93 -13.25 6.42
C ARG A 5 -24.15 -12.61 5.29
N GLU A 6 -23.74 -13.42 4.33
CA GLU A 6 -23.08 -12.99 3.10
C GLU A 6 -24.09 -12.25 2.22
N ASP A 7 -24.35 -11.00 2.56
CA ASP A 7 -25.17 -10.08 1.77
C ASP A 7 -24.24 -9.08 1.07
N ASN A 8 -24.52 -7.78 1.19
CA ASN A 8 -23.65 -6.73 0.68
C ASN A 8 -22.35 -6.63 1.53
N PRO A 9 -21.15 -6.64 0.94
CA PRO A 9 -19.89 -6.44 1.67
C PRO A 9 -19.87 -5.17 2.53
N LEU A 10 -20.48 -4.08 2.10
CA LEU A 10 -20.57 -2.86 2.92
C LEU A 10 -21.40 -3.07 4.18
N ASP A 11 -22.50 -3.82 4.09
CA ASP A 11 -23.35 -4.12 5.24
C ASP A 11 -22.66 -5.07 6.22
N MET A 12 -21.84 -6.01 5.72
CA MET A 12 -20.96 -6.80 6.59
C MET A 12 -19.98 -5.89 7.34
N LEU A 13 -19.35 -4.91 6.68
CA LEU A 13 -18.41 -4.01 7.35
C LEU A 13 -19.11 -3.10 8.37
N ARG A 14 -20.36 -2.69 8.12
CA ARG A 14 -21.20 -1.99 9.10
C ARG A 14 -21.47 -2.86 10.33
N GLN A 15 -21.78 -4.14 10.16
CA GLN A 15 -21.95 -5.08 11.28
C GLN A 15 -20.65 -5.24 12.09
N PHE A 16 -19.49 -5.27 11.43
CA PHE A 16 -18.20 -5.24 12.12
C PHE A 16 -18.02 -3.96 12.94
N SER A 17 -18.36 -2.80 12.37
CA SER A 17 -18.26 -1.50 13.06
C SER A 17 -19.09 -1.48 14.34
N VAL A 18 -20.34 -1.96 14.27
CA VAL A 18 -21.20 -2.10 15.45
C VAL A 18 -20.63 -3.10 16.46
N HIS A 19 -20.12 -4.24 16.00
CA HIS A 19 -19.60 -5.28 16.89
C HIS A 19 -18.33 -4.85 17.65
N PHE A 20 -17.47 -4.07 17.00
CA PHE A 20 -16.17 -3.66 17.54
C PHE A 20 -16.13 -2.25 18.10
N ASP A 21 -17.26 -1.53 18.11
CA ASP A 21 -17.32 -0.10 18.45
C ASP A 21 -16.28 0.71 17.65
N GLY A 22 -16.18 0.40 16.35
CA GLY A 22 -15.16 0.92 15.45
C GLY A 22 -15.68 2.05 14.57
N ASP A 23 -14.83 3.05 14.33
CA ASP A 23 -15.13 4.20 13.47
C ASP A 23 -15.17 3.80 11.99
N LEU A 24 -16.35 3.90 11.37
CA LEU A 24 -16.54 3.59 9.95
C LEU A 24 -16.54 4.87 9.10
N ILE A 25 -15.74 4.87 8.04
CA ILE A 25 -15.71 5.88 7.00
C ILE A 25 -16.08 5.23 5.67
N GLU A 26 -17.03 5.83 4.95
CA GLU A 26 -17.50 5.39 3.65
C GLU A 26 -17.18 6.43 2.57
N HIS A 27 -16.72 5.96 1.43
CA HIS A 27 -16.45 6.73 0.21
C HIS A 27 -17.01 5.97 -1.00
N LEU A 28 -16.95 6.58 -2.19
CA LEU A 28 -17.46 5.95 -3.41
C LEU A 28 -16.74 4.63 -3.71
N GLY A 29 -17.44 3.50 -3.50
CA GLY A 29 -16.91 2.16 -3.73
C GLY A 29 -15.77 1.77 -2.80
N ALA A 30 -15.61 2.42 -1.65
CA ALA A 30 -14.62 2.03 -0.64
C ALA A 30 -15.09 2.38 0.76
N ALA A 31 -14.80 1.55 1.74
CA ALA A 31 -15.10 1.81 3.13
C ALA A 31 -13.97 1.33 4.04
N LYS A 32 -13.84 1.93 5.21
CA LYS A 32 -12.83 1.58 6.19
C LYS A 32 -13.39 1.72 7.59
N MET A 33 -13.33 0.64 8.34
CA MET A 33 -13.57 0.63 9.78
C MET A 33 -12.23 0.65 10.51
N SER A 34 -12.04 1.59 11.43
CA SER A 34 -10.88 1.64 12.32
C SER A 34 -11.27 1.23 13.74
N ILE A 35 -10.36 0.55 14.43
CA ILE A 35 -10.52 0.14 15.83
C ILE A 35 -9.31 0.71 16.58
N ASP A 36 -9.55 1.39 17.68
CA ASP A 36 -8.52 1.81 18.65
C ASP A 36 -9.17 1.92 20.04
N ASN A 37 -9.61 0.78 20.56
CA ASN A 37 -10.41 0.69 21.77
C ASN A 37 -10.16 -0.63 22.53
N SER A 38 -11.01 -0.96 23.50
CA SER A 38 -10.87 -2.17 24.32
C SER A 38 -10.93 -3.49 23.55
N HIS A 39 -11.51 -3.51 22.34
CA HIS A 39 -11.59 -4.68 21.49
C HIS A 39 -10.31 -4.95 20.69
N GLY A 40 -9.46 -3.93 20.49
CA GLY A 40 -8.21 -4.06 19.74
C GLY A 40 -7.79 -2.78 19.04
N LYS A 41 -6.85 -2.93 18.10
CA LYS A 41 -6.31 -1.84 17.28
C LYS A 41 -6.20 -2.24 15.81
N GLY A 42 -6.30 -1.28 14.92
CA GLY A 42 -6.07 -1.46 13.48
C GLY A 42 -7.27 -1.06 12.63
N TYR A 43 -7.41 -1.66 11.45
CA TYR A 43 -8.52 -1.35 10.54
C TYR A 43 -8.91 -2.53 9.64
N VAL A 44 -10.16 -2.52 9.20
CA VAL A 44 -10.70 -3.39 8.16
C VAL A 44 -11.13 -2.49 7.01
N SER A 45 -10.74 -2.83 5.79
CA SER A 45 -11.07 -2.02 4.61
C SER A 45 -11.77 -2.84 3.54
N LEU A 46 -12.67 -2.17 2.83
CA LEU A 46 -13.44 -2.68 1.73
C LEU A 46 -13.18 -1.78 0.51
N TYR A 47 -12.95 -2.38 -0.66
CA TYR A 47 -12.88 -1.69 -1.94
C TYR A 47 -13.72 -2.46 -2.96
N GLU A 48 -14.78 -1.84 -3.47
CA GLU A 48 -15.54 -2.32 -4.62
C GLU A 48 -14.93 -1.75 -5.90
N LEU A 49 -14.26 -2.62 -6.66
CA LEU A 49 -13.54 -2.23 -7.87
C LEU A 49 -14.52 -2.07 -9.03
N ILE A 50 -15.40 -3.06 -9.16
CA ILE A 50 -16.53 -3.10 -10.08
C ILE A 50 -17.64 -3.94 -9.40
N PRO A 51 -18.91 -3.81 -9.83
CA PRO A 51 -19.98 -4.67 -9.33
C PRO A 51 -19.57 -6.14 -9.43
N GLY A 52 -19.65 -6.85 -8.31
CA GLY A 52 -19.26 -8.26 -8.20
C GLY A 52 -17.76 -8.56 -8.03
N LEU A 53 -16.87 -7.56 -8.04
CA LEU A 53 -15.45 -7.74 -7.69
C LEU A 53 -15.04 -6.80 -6.56
N THR A 54 -14.77 -7.40 -5.41
CA THR A 54 -14.52 -6.68 -4.16
C THR A 54 -13.22 -7.13 -3.51
N ALA A 55 -12.44 -6.20 -2.98
CA ALA A 55 -11.34 -6.49 -2.09
C ALA A 55 -11.73 -6.17 -0.64
N TRP A 56 -11.63 -7.18 0.23
CA TRP A 56 -11.82 -7.06 1.67
C TRP A 56 -10.50 -7.32 2.38
N THR A 57 -10.11 -6.44 3.31
CA THR A 57 -8.82 -6.52 4.00
C THR A 57 -8.93 -6.39 5.49
N TYR A 58 -8.10 -7.16 6.20
CA TYR A 58 -7.87 -7.05 7.62
C TYR A 58 -6.44 -6.53 7.86
N ASN A 59 -6.29 -5.55 8.74
CA ASN A 59 -5.04 -5.17 9.37
C ASN A 59 -5.33 -4.85 10.84
N ILE A 60 -5.53 -5.89 11.64
CA ILE A 60 -6.06 -5.79 13.01
C ILE A 60 -5.24 -6.62 14.00
N GLU A 61 -5.25 -6.20 15.25
CA GLU A 61 -4.81 -6.98 16.41
C GLU A 61 -5.90 -6.88 17.47
N LEU A 62 -6.55 -8.00 17.79
CA LEU A 62 -7.73 -8.05 18.66
C LEU A 62 -7.37 -8.50 20.07
N ALA A 63 -8.09 -7.98 21.07
CA ALA A 63 -7.93 -8.37 22.47
C ALA A 63 -8.53 -9.74 22.79
N GLU A 64 -9.53 -10.17 22.01
CA GLU A 64 -10.23 -11.46 22.14
C GLU A 64 -10.32 -12.21 20.80
N ASP A 65 -10.57 -13.51 20.87
CA ASP A 65 -10.71 -14.34 19.68
C ASP A 65 -11.98 -13.94 18.93
N LEU A 66 -11.84 -13.50 17.68
CA LEU A 66 -12.98 -13.21 16.82
C LEU A 66 -13.47 -14.52 16.20
N LEU A 67 -14.62 -14.98 16.70
CA LEU A 67 -15.37 -16.12 16.20
C LEU A 67 -16.45 -15.63 15.24
N ILE A 68 -16.29 -15.88 13.95
CA ILE A 68 -17.27 -15.53 12.91
C ILE A 68 -17.99 -16.79 12.49
N ASN A 69 -19.32 -16.73 12.47
CA ASN A 69 -20.15 -17.71 11.80
C ASN A 69 -20.81 -17.03 10.59
N MET A 70 -20.36 -17.39 9.39
CA MET A 70 -20.79 -16.78 8.13
C MET A 70 -21.77 -17.69 7.41
N GLU A 71 -23.00 -17.24 7.20
CA GLU A 71 -24.00 -17.88 6.36
C GLU A 71 -23.83 -17.40 4.91
N PHE A 72 -23.54 -18.33 3.99
CA PHE A 72 -23.24 -18.02 2.59
C PHE A 72 -24.50 -17.93 1.73
N SER A 73 -24.49 -17.03 0.75
CA SER A 73 -25.60 -16.79 -0.17
C SER A 73 -25.73 -17.87 -1.25
N GLU A 74 -26.88 -17.87 -1.93
CA GLU A 74 -27.13 -18.65 -3.14
C GLU A 74 -26.23 -18.25 -4.32
N ASP A 75 -25.62 -17.06 -4.27
CA ASP A 75 -24.76 -16.56 -5.35
C ASP A 75 -23.39 -17.24 -5.39
N ARG A 76 -23.02 -17.98 -4.33
CA ARG A 76 -21.77 -18.75 -4.20
C ARG A 76 -20.52 -18.00 -4.70
N PRO A 77 -20.19 -16.84 -4.15
CA PRO A 77 -19.03 -16.09 -4.60
C PRO A 77 -17.72 -16.83 -4.33
N PHE A 78 -16.71 -16.55 -5.16
CA PHE A 78 -15.36 -17.04 -4.96
C PHE A 78 -14.61 -16.17 -3.96
N TYR A 79 -13.96 -16.81 -2.98
CA TYR A 79 -13.06 -16.15 -2.06
C TYR A 79 -11.62 -16.53 -2.34
N PHE A 80 -10.91 -15.64 -3.02
CA PHE A 80 -9.47 -15.74 -3.21
C PHE A 80 -8.76 -14.98 -2.10
N GLY A 81 -8.02 -15.67 -1.25
CA GLY A 81 -7.42 -15.07 -0.07
C GLY A 81 -5.92 -15.28 0.04
N TYR A 82 -5.28 -14.33 0.70
CA TYR A 82 -3.87 -14.43 1.08
C TYR A 82 -3.66 -13.84 2.46
N ASN A 83 -3.05 -14.65 3.32
CA ASN A 83 -2.82 -14.28 4.70
C ASN A 83 -1.38 -13.75 4.89
N VAL A 84 -1.23 -12.41 4.86
CA VAL A 84 0.06 -11.70 4.91
C VAL A 84 0.77 -11.88 6.25
N SER A 85 0.05 -11.78 7.36
CA SER A 85 0.58 -11.93 8.72
C SER A 85 -0.43 -12.63 9.62
N GLY A 86 0.07 -13.38 10.60
CA GLY A 86 -0.77 -14.11 11.54
C GLY A 86 -1.35 -15.39 10.93
N TYR A 87 -2.48 -15.84 11.46
CA TYR A 87 -3.18 -17.02 10.95
C TYR A 87 -4.67 -16.92 11.23
N GLN A 88 -5.44 -17.71 10.51
CA GLN A 88 -6.85 -17.92 10.80
C GLN A 88 -7.18 -19.42 10.79
N LEU A 89 -8.29 -19.76 11.41
CA LEU A 89 -8.85 -21.11 11.38
C LEU A 89 -10.19 -21.06 10.65
N GLN A 90 -10.47 -22.07 9.84
CA GLN A 90 -11.73 -22.16 9.09
C GLN A 90 -12.28 -23.59 9.12
N LYS A 91 -13.60 -23.72 9.22
CA LYS A 91 -14.28 -25.02 9.32
C LYS A 91 -15.61 -24.97 8.58
N PHE A 92 -15.81 -25.89 7.64
CA PHE A 92 -17.10 -26.09 7.00
C PHE A 92 -18.08 -26.82 7.93
N PRO A 93 -19.40 -26.70 7.74
CA PRO A 93 -20.41 -27.27 8.63
C PRO A 93 -20.21 -28.77 8.93
N HIS A 94 -19.80 -29.55 7.92
CA HIS A 94 -19.67 -31.01 8.04
C HIS A 94 -18.31 -31.47 8.60
N GLU A 95 -17.40 -30.56 8.93
CA GLU A 95 -16.07 -30.92 9.43
C GLU A 95 -16.01 -30.96 10.96
N SER A 96 -15.32 -31.98 11.48
CA SER A 96 -15.10 -32.15 12.93
C SER A 96 -14.03 -31.24 13.51
N SER A 97 -13.18 -30.63 12.66
CA SER A 97 -12.01 -29.87 13.11
C SER A 97 -11.73 -28.68 12.20
N HIS A 98 -11.32 -27.56 12.79
CA HIS A 98 -10.84 -26.41 12.03
C HIS A 98 -9.55 -26.72 11.26
N LYS A 99 -9.44 -26.18 10.04
CA LYS A 99 -8.20 -26.15 9.27
C LYS A 99 -7.53 -24.79 9.41
N LYS A 100 -6.21 -24.80 9.62
CA LYS A 100 -5.41 -23.59 9.82
C LYS A 100 -4.85 -23.07 8.49
N ILE A 101 -5.19 -21.82 8.17
CA ILE A 101 -4.59 -21.03 7.09
C ILE A 101 -3.43 -20.25 7.69
N ARG A 102 -2.21 -20.54 7.24
CA ARG A 102 -0.98 -20.01 7.83
C ARG A 102 -0.58 -18.67 7.20
N GLN A 103 0.40 -18.01 7.81
CA GLN A 103 1.04 -16.85 7.20
C GLN A 103 1.67 -17.22 5.84
N GLY A 104 1.61 -16.28 4.90
CA GLY A 104 2.10 -16.42 3.54
C GLY A 104 1.28 -17.35 2.65
N GLN A 105 0.18 -17.90 3.17
CA GLN A 105 -0.56 -18.94 2.47
C GLN A 105 -1.64 -18.34 1.57
N ASN A 106 -1.60 -18.74 0.30
CA ASN A 106 -2.68 -18.55 -0.66
C ASN A 106 -3.81 -19.55 -0.35
N PHE A 107 -5.06 -19.11 -0.46
CA PHE A 107 -6.21 -19.98 -0.35
C PHE A 107 -7.35 -19.56 -1.27
N ILE A 108 -8.15 -20.54 -1.67
CA ILE A 108 -9.40 -20.32 -2.41
C ILE A 108 -10.49 -21.07 -1.65
N ILE A 109 -11.59 -20.38 -1.35
CA ILE A 109 -12.74 -20.94 -0.65
C ILE A 109 -13.99 -20.65 -1.47
N ILE A 110 -14.84 -21.65 -1.61
CA ILE A 110 -16.20 -21.53 -2.12
C ILE A 110 -17.06 -22.35 -1.19
N SER A 111 -18.10 -21.74 -0.66
CA SER A 111 -18.95 -22.41 0.31
C SER A 111 -20.16 -23.08 -0.35
N GLU A 112 -20.82 -23.92 0.43
CA GLU A 112 -22.13 -24.46 0.10
C GLU A 112 -23.21 -23.40 0.42
N PRO A 113 -24.16 -23.14 -0.49
CA PRO A 113 -25.26 -22.18 -0.26
C PRO A 113 -26.01 -22.45 1.04
N ASN A 114 -26.48 -21.39 1.70
CA ASN A 114 -27.31 -21.47 2.92
C ASN A 114 -26.69 -22.30 4.04
N THR A 115 -25.37 -22.48 4.01
CA THR A 115 -24.64 -23.14 5.09
C THR A 115 -23.77 -22.15 5.84
N SER A 116 -23.52 -22.48 7.10
CA SER A 116 -22.74 -21.70 8.03
C SER A 116 -21.30 -22.20 8.13
N THR A 117 -20.33 -21.41 7.66
CA THR A 117 -18.90 -21.71 7.83
C THR A 117 -18.33 -20.89 8.99
N GLU A 118 -17.56 -21.55 9.84
CA GLU A 118 -16.88 -20.92 10.97
C GLU A 118 -15.50 -20.40 10.55
N PHE A 119 -15.19 -19.17 10.96
CA PHE A 119 -13.86 -18.58 10.87
C PHE A 119 -13.41 -18.10 12.27
N ILE A 120 -12.14 -18.30 12.59
CA ILE A 120 -11.55 -17.84 13.84
C ILE A 120 -10.31 -17.02 13.54
N ILE A 121 -10.31 -15.78 14.02
CA ILE A 121 -9.13 -14.91 14.06
C ILE A 121 -8.67 -14.85 15.53
N PRO A 122 -7.45 -15.33 15.84
CA PRO A 122 -6.95 -15.42 17.21
C PRO A 122 -6.62 -14.04 17.80
N LYS A 123 -6.84 -13.90 19.11
CA LYS A 123 -6.44 -12.71 19.88
C LYS A 123 -4.93 -12.54 19.96
N ASN A 124 -4.49 -11.30 20.18
CA ASN A 124 -3.09 -10.92 20.34
C ASN A 124 -2.19 -11.35 19.17
N VAL A 125 -2.78 -11.48 17.98
CA VAL A 125 -2.08 -11.76 16.73
C VAL A 125 -2.32 -10.61 15.78
N LEU A 126 -1.24 -10.04 15.25
CA LEU A 126 -1.33 -9.09 14.14
C LEU A 126 -1.80 -9.84 12.89
N TYR A 127 -3.10 -9.79 12.64
CA TYR A 127 -3.77 -10.46 11.54
C TYR A 127 -3.88 -9.52 10.35
N LYS A 128 -3.14 -9.86 9.30
CA LYS A 128 -3.16 -9.16 8.02
C LYS A 128 -3.60 -10.13 6.94
N CYS A 129 -4.76 -9.91 6.34
CA CYS A 129 -5.29 -10.80 5.32
C CYS A 129 -6.05 -10.02 4.26
N CYS A 130 -5.89 -10.42 3.00
CA CYS A 130 -6.64 -9.90 1.86
C CYS A 130 -7.57 -11.01 1.35
N TYR A 131 -8.80 -10.65 1.05
CA TYR A 131 -9.78 -11.45 0.33
C TYR A 131 -10.19 -10.68 -0.93
N ILE A 132 -10.11 -11.34 -2.08
CA ILE A 132 -10.73 -10.93 -3.32
C ILE A 132 -11.99 -11.77 -3.45
N ILE A 133 -13.14 -11.09 -3.44
CA ILE A 133 -14.47 -11.68 -3.49
C ILE A 133 -15.01 -11.46 -4.90
N ILE A 134 -15.37 -12.55 -5.56
CA ILE A 134 -15.91 -12.55 -6.92
C ILE A 134 -17.32 -13.12 -6.89
N ASN A 135 -18.33 -12.27 -7.02
CA ASN A 135 -19.73 -12.68 -7.21
C ASN A 135 -20.04 -12.70 -8.70
N SER A 136 -20.17 -13.90 -9.27
CA SER A 136 -20.37 -14.10 -10.71
C SER A 136 -21.66 -13.49 -11.22
N ARG A 137 -22.75 -13.57 -10.45
CA ARG A 137 -24.05 -13.00 -10.84
C ARG A 137 -23.96 -11.48 -11.00
N LEU A 138 -23.39 -10.79 -10.03
CA LEU A 138 -23.21 -9.34 -10.06
C LEU A 138 -22.22 -8.87 -11.13
N LEU A 139 -21.23 -9.70 -11.48
CA LEU A 139 -20.34 -9.42 -12.60
C LEU A 139 -21.06 -9.46 -13.95
N LEU A 140 -21.98 -10.42 -14.14
CA LEU A 140 -22.77 -10.58 -15.37
C LEU A 140 -23.74 -9.42 -15.62
N GLU A 141 -24.27 -8.81 -14.56
CA GLU A 141 -25.16 -7.65 -14.64
C GLU A 141 -24.44 -6.36 -15.09
N SER A 142 -23.10 -6.38 -15.18
CA SER A 142 -22.29 -5.23 -15.56
C SER A 142 -21.87 -5.26 -17.05
N ASN A 143 -22.16 -4.19 -17.79
CA ASN A 143 -22.17 -4.08 -19.26
C ASN A 143 -20.82 -4.19 -20.03
N ILE A 144 -19.83 -4.96 -19.56
CA ILE A 144 -18.48 -4.99 -20.16
C ILE A 144 -18.10 -6.38 -20.67
N GLN A 145 -17.91 -6.50 -21.99
CA GLN A 145 -17.62 -7.73 -22.74
C GLN A 145 -16.35 -8.50 -22.30
N SER A 146 -15.36 -7.81 -21.70
CA SER A 146 -14.15 -8.46 -21.13
C SER A 146 -14.41 -9.26 -19.85
N LYS A 147 -15.57 -9.07 -19.18
CA LYS A 147 -15.93 -9.75 -17.92
C LYS A 147 -16.54 -11.14 -18.13
N ILE A 148 -17.25 -11.34 -19.24
CA ILE A 148 -17.78 -12.65 -19.66
C ILE A 148 -16.62 -13.64 -19.84
N LYS A 149 -15.48 -13.17 -20.35
CA LYS A 149 -14.28 -13.99 -20.50
C LYS A 149 -13.64 -14.38 -19.16
N LEU A 150 -13.53 -13.46 -18.20
CA LEU A 150 -13.02 -13.78 -16.86
C LEU A 150 -13.89 -14.82 -16.16
N LEU A 151 -15.22 -14.71 -16.29
CA LEU A 151 -16.16 -15.67 -15.71
C LEU A 151 -16.04 -17.04 -16.37
N HIS A 152 -16.01 -17.07 -17.70
CA HIS A 152 -15.79 -18.31 -18.45
C HIS A 152 -14.46 -18.98 -18.07
N ASP A 153 -13.38 -18.20 -17.95
CA ASP A 153 -12.07 -18.71 -17.52
C ASP A 153 -12.14 -19.23 -16.07
N LEU A 154 -12.86 -18.58 -15.15
CA LEU A 154 -13.04 -19.06 -13.77
C LEU A 154 -13.90 -20.34 -13.71
N GLU A 155 -14.93 -20.45 -14.55
CA GLU A 155 -15.79 -21.65 -14.59
C GLU A 155 -15.05 -22.85 -15.23
N GLU A 156 -14.31 -22.62 -16.32
CA GLU A 156 -13.51 -23.66 -16.99
C GLU A 156 -12.32 -24.13 -16.15
N ASN A 157 -11.55 -23.21 -15.54
CA ASN A 157 -10.31 -23.57 -14.84
C ASN A 157 -10.51 -24.31 -13.54
N PHE A 158 -11.67 -24.17 -12.92
CA PHE A 158 -11.96 -24.78 -11.64
C PHE A 158 -12.99 -25.92 -11.72
N ASN A 159 -13.53 -26.18 -12.92
CA ASN A 159 -14.30 -27.35 -13.30
C ASN A 159 -15.40 -27.73 -12.29
N PHE A 160 -16.20 -26.72 -11.88
CA PHE A 160 -17.31 -26.89 -10.94
C PHE A 160 -18.52 -27.53 -11.63
N THR A 161 -18.41 -28.82 -11.94
CA THR A 161 -19.56 -29.58 -12.42
C THR A 161 -20.52 -29.88 -11.25
N GLU A 162 -21.70 -29.25 -11.33
CA GLU A 162 -23.02 -29.72 -10.86
C GLU A 162 -23.25 -30.08 -9.38
N ASN A 163 -22.23 -30.10 -8.53
CA ASN A 163 -22.40 -30.44 -7.11
C ASN A 163 -22.20 -29.18 -6.26
N GLU A 164 -23.25 -28.73 -5.56
CA GLU A 164 -23.29 -27.60 -4.62
C GLU A 164 -22.31 -27.71 -3.42
N ARG A 165 -21.37 -28.67 -3.46
CA ARG A 165 -20.41 -28.96 -2.39
C ARG A 165 -19.43 -27.81 -2.15
N PRO A 166 -18.96 -27.63 -0.90
CA PRO A 166 -17.96 -26.64 -0.59
C PRO A 166 -16.59 -27.03 -1.18
N TYR A 167 -15.83 -26.04 -1.63
CA TYR A 167 -14.49 -26.17 -2.17
C TYR A 167 -13.48 -25.40 -1.31
N ARG A 168 -12.31 -26.00 -1.10
CA ARG A 168 -11.20 -25.37 -0.39
C ARG A 168 -9.88 -25.79 -1.02
N TYR A 169 -9.10 -24.80 -1.42
CA TYR A 169 -7.73 -24.97 -1.85
C TYR A 169 -6.81 -24.16 -0.95
N PHE A 170 -5.72 -24.78 -0.52
CA PHE A 170 -4.65 -24.14 0.23
C PHE A 170 -3.36 -24.31 -0.56
N GLY A 171 -3.03 -23.28 -1.35
CA GLY A 171 -1.82 -23.25 -2.14
C GLY A 171 -0.58 -23.20 -1.26
N ASP A 172 0.56 -23.41 -1.92
CA ASP A 172 1.84 -23.18 -1.29
C ASP A 172 2.08 -21.67 -1.04
N ILE A 173 3.12 -21.38 -0.26
CA ILE A 173 3.48 -20.01 0.08
C ILE A 173 4.01 -19.35 -1.18
N ASP A 174 3.41 -18.24 -1.63
CA ASP A 174 3.89 -17.49 -2.80
C ASP A 174 4.19 -16.04 -2.37
N ALA A 175 5.46 -15.65 -2.42
CA ALA A 175 5.86 -14.32 -2.01
C ALA A 175 5.47 -13.23 -3.03
N ARG A 176 5.32 -13.56 -4.31
CA ARG A 176 4.84 -12.62 -5.34
C ARG A 176 3.39 -12.23 -5.06
N ILE A 177 2.55 -13.23 -4.75
CA ILE A 177 1.16 -13.00 -4.32
C ILE A 177 1.14 -12.16 -3.03
N GLY A 178 2.05 -12.48 -2.10
CA GLY A 178 2.21 -11.73 -0.85
C GLY A 178 2.56 -10.26 -1.02
N THR A 179 3.37 -9.89 -2.03
CA THR A 179 3.66 -8.49 -2.34
C THR A 179 2.40 -7.72 -2.72
N TYR A 180 1.54 -8.29 -3.58
CA TYR A 180 0.29 -7.64 -3.96
C TYR A 180 -0.70 -7.56 -2.80
N ALA A 181 -0.85 -8.66 -2.04
CA ALA A 181 -1.70 -8.69 -0.86
C ALA A 181 -1.27 -7.65 0.18
N SER A 182 0.04 -7.48 0.39
CA SER A 182 0.58 -6.47 1.31
C SER A 182 0.27 -5.05 0.85
N ILE A 183 0.40 -4.75 -0.45
CA ILE A 183 0.03 -3.42 -0.98
C ILE A 183 -1.45 -3.11 -0.70
N ILE A 184 -2.34 -4.08 -0.90
CA ILE A 184 -3.78 -3.90 -0.67
C ILE A 184 -4.08 -3.72 0.83
N VAL A 185 -3.50 -4.55 1.70
CA VAL A 185 -3.74 -4.52 3.15
C VAL A 185 -3.15 -3.28 3.83
N GLU A 186 -1.97 -2.84 3.41
CA GLU A 186 -1.32 -1.64 3.95
C GLU A 186 -1.90 -0.34 3.37
N ASN A 187 -2.83 -0.43 2.42
CA ASN A 187 -3.42 0.75 1.80
C ASN A 187 -4.27 1.53 2.80
N LYS A 188 -3.76 2.68 3.21
CA LYS A 188 -4.47 3.57 4.13
C LYS A 188 -5.50 4.47 3.44
N ARG A 189 -5.41 4.63 2.11
CA ARG A 189 -6.20 5.58 1.33
C ARG A 189 -7.49 4.95 0.81
N THR A 190 -8.58 5.69 0.93
CA THR A 190 -9.90 5.36 0.35
C THR A 190 -10.26 6.26 -0.84
N ASP A 191 -9.39 7.22 -1.18
CA ASP A 191 -9.53 8.10 -2.34
C ASP A 191 -9.18 7.39 -3.66
N ILE A 192 -9.33 8.10 -4.78
CA ILE A 192 -9.10 7.57 -6.12
C ILE A 192 -7.69 6.97 -6.31
N VAL A 193 -6.67 7.55 -5.68
CA VAL A 193 -5.29 7.04 -5.77
C VAL A 193 -5.18 5.71 -5.03
N GLY A 194 -5.72 5.66 -3.80
CA GLY A 194 -5.83 4.40 -3.05
C GLY A 194 -6.58 3.34 -3.85
N ARG A 195 -7.70 3.71 -4.46
CA ARG A 195 -8.52 2.81 -5.27
C ARG A 195 -7.76 2.24 -6.47
N LEU A 196 -7.07 3.08 -7.24
CA LEU A 196 -6.29 2.63 -8.41
C LEU A 196 -5.13 1.70 -8.02
N ILE A 197 -4.45 1.98 -6.90
CA ILE A 197 -3.39 1.11 -6.35
C ILE A 197 -3.98 -0.25 -5.95
N THR A 198 -5.11 -0.25 -5.25
CA THR A 198 -5.82 -1.46 -4.88
C THR A 198 -6.26 -2.24 -6.12
N GLU A 199 -6.87 -1.59 -7.10
CA GLU A 199 -7.37 -2.21 -8.34
C GLU A 199 -6.25 -2.91 -9.11
N GLY A 200 -5.14 -2.21 -9.37
CA GLY A 200 -3.98 -2.82 -10.04
C GLY A 200 -3.39 -4.00 -9.26
N SER A 201 -3.35 -3.90 -7.94
CA SER A 201 -2.81 -4.97 -7.08
C SER A 201 -3.74 -6.18 -7.02
N VAL A 202 -5.05 -5.97 -6.96
CA VAL A 202 -6.07 -7.04 -6.97
C VAL A 202 -6.00 -7.84 -8.26
N LEU A 203 -5.92 -7.18 -9.42
CA LEU A 203 -5.84 -7.87 -10.70
C LEU A 203 -4.55 -8.70 -10.81
N ARG A 204 -3.40 -8.17 -10.35
CA ARG A 204 -2.14 -8.91 -10.33
C ARG A 204 -2.14 -10.07 -9.35
N MET A 205 -2.74 -9.87 -8.16
CA MET A 205 -2.91 -10.90 -7.16
C MET A 205 -3.79 -12.04 -7.68
N LEU A 206 -4.95 -11.73 -8.24
CA LEU A 206 -5.90 -12.70 -8.79
C LEU A 206 -5.27 -13.53 -9.91
N GLY A 207 -4.63 -12.88 -10.90
CA GLY A 207 -3.94 -13.59 -11.98
C GLY A 207 -2.85 -14.53 -11.47
N SER A 208 -2.09 -14.10 -10.46
CA SER A 208 -1.03 -14.93 -9.85
C SER A 208 -1.61 -16.09 -9.04
N GLN A 209 -2.74 -15.91 -8.36
CA GLN A 209 -3.43 -16.98 -7.62
C GLN A 209 -4.02 -18.05 -8.54
N ILE A 210 -4.57 -17.65 -9.68
CA ILE A 210 -5.07 -18.56 -10.72
C ILE A 210 -3.91 -19.34 -11.34
N GLU A 211 -2.81 -18.66 -11.70
CA GLU A 211 -1.60 -19.33 -12.23
C GLU A 211 -1.06 -20.37 -11.24
N ALA A 212 -0.95 -20.00 -9.95
CA ALA A 212 -0.46 -20.90 -8.91
C ALA A 212 -1.39 -22.11 -8.70
N HIS A 213 -2.70 -21.89 -8.73
CA HIS A 213 -3.69 -22.96 -8.62
C HIS A 213 -3.64 -23.91 -9.82
N GLN A 214 -3.60 -23.38 -11.05
CA GLN A 214 -3.44 -24.18 -12.26
C GLN A 214 -2.15 -24.99 -12.24
N HIS A 215 -1.05 -24.38 -11.79
CA HIS A 215 0.22 -25.09 -11.63
C HIS A 215 0.06 -26.26 -10.66
N ASP A 216 -0.51 -26.04 -9.48
CA ASP A 216 -0.70 -27.08 -8.46
C ASP A 216 -1.63 -28.22 -8.94
N CYS A 217 -2.67 -27.88 -9.71
CA CYS A 217 -3.56 -28.88 -10.32
C CYS A 217 -2.88 -29.66 -11.47
N ASN A 218 -1.98 -29.03 -12.22
CA ASN A 218 -1.32 -29.65 -13.37
C ASN A 218 0.01 -30.35 -13.00
N THR A 219 0.59 -30.07 -11.83
CA THR A 219 1.89 -30.58 -11.40
C THR A 219 1.80 -31.49 -10.18
N GLU A 220 1.13 -32.64 -10.32
CA GLU A 220 1.21 -33.71 -9.31
C GLU A 220 2.65 -34.27 -9.10
N ASN A 221 3.66 -33.88 -9.91
CA ASN A 221 4.92 -34.62 -10.05
C ASN A 221 6.26 -33.92 -9.74
N TYR A 222 6.31 -32.74 -9.11
CA TYR A 222 7.58 -32.27 -8.53
C TYR A 222 7.40 -31.39 -7.28
N ARG A 223 7.21 -32.04 -6.13
CA ARG A 223 7.40 -31.39 -4.83
C ARG A 223 8.77 -31.80 -4.28
N PRO A 224 9.79 -30.92 -4.25
CA PRO A 224 11.03 -31.25 -3.55
C PRO A 224 10.72 -31.56 -2.08
N SER A 225 11.50 -32.44 -1.44
CA SER A 225 11.33 -32.83 -0.02
C SER A 225 11.65 -31.64 0.92
N ILE A 226 10.77 -30.65 0.92
CA ILE A 226 10.83 -29.40 1.66
C ILE A 226 9.50 -29.30 2.41
N THR A 227 9.60 -29.22 3.73
CA THR A 227 8.42 -29.04 4.58
C THR A 227 7.87 -27.63 4.43
N LYS A 228 6.58 -27.43 4.73
CA LYS A 228 5.95 -26.09 4.68
C LYS A 228 6.63 -25.08 5.63
N SER A 229 7.19 -25.53 6.75
CA SER A 229 7.99 -24.69 7.68
C SER A 229 9.36 -24.32 7.11
N GLU A 230 9.95 -25.18 6.28
CA GLU A 230 11.16 -24.84 5.53
C GLU A 230 10.82 -23.81 4.43
N LEU A 231 9.75 -24.01 3.65
CA LEU A 231 9.32 -23.02 2.64
C LEU A 231 9.05 -21.63 3.23
N SER A 232 8.36 -21.55 4.37
CA SER A 232 8.11 -20.27 5.07
C SER A 232 9.37 -19.57 5.58
N ARG A 233 10.46 -20.31 5.81
CA ARG A 233 11.75 -19.69 6.15
C ARG A 233 12.49 -19.26 4.89
N ILE A 234 12.37 -20.03 3.80
CA ILE A 234 12.94 -19.66 2.50
C ILE A 234 12.35 -18.34 1.98
N THR A 235 11.09 -18.01 2.27
CA THR A 235 10.54 -16.70 1.88
C THR A 235 11.25 -15.51 2.51
N ASN A 236 11.87 -15.68 3.69
CA ASN A 236 12.62 -14.63 4.37
C ASN A 236 14.04 -14.45 3.78
N THR A 237 14.38 -15.21 2.72
CA THR A 237 15.66 -15.03 2.00
C THR A 237 15.78 -13.60 1.47
N GLY A 238 14.69 -12.99 1.00
CA GLY A 238 14.68 -11.63 0.48
C GLY A 238 15.16 -10.61 1.52
N ASP A 239 14.58 -10.65 2.72
CA ASP A 239 14.89 -9.73 3.81
C ASP A 239 16.35 -9.85 4.25
N TYR A 240 16.83 -11.09 4.46
CA TYR A 240 18.24 -11.34 4.80
C TYR A 240 19.20 -10.81 3.71
N VAL A 241 18.83 -10.95 2.44
CA VAL A 241 19.64 -10.47 1.32
C VAL A 241 19.66 -8.95 1.26
N LEU A 242 18.56 -8.27 1.59
CA LEU A 242 18.49 -6.81 1.66
C LEU A 242 19.30 -6.27 2.85
N GLU A 243 19.22 -6.91 4.02
CA GLU A 243 19.99 -6.53 5.22
C GLU A 243 21.51 -6.65 4.98
N HIS A 244 21.93 -7.62 4.16
CA HIS A 244 23.34 -7.89 3.85
C HIS A 244 23.72 -7.55 2.40
N ILE A 245 22.98 -6.66 1.73
CA ILE A 245 23.01 -6.55 0.26
C ILE A 245 24.37 -6.18 -0.33
N SER A 246 25.13 -5.36 0.40
CA SER A 246 26.49 -4.92 0.03
C SER A 246 27.56 -5.99 0.25
N GLU A 247 27.24 -7.06 0.98
CA GLU A 247 28.19 -8.10 1.36
C GLU A 247 28.26 -9.25 0.34
N LYS A 248 29.32 -10.07 0.45
CA LYS A 248 29.43 -11.30 -0.34
C LYS A 248 28.57 -12.40 0.28
N ILE A 249 27.30 -12.43 -0.11
CA ILE A 249 26.36 -13.46 0.37
C ILE A 249 26.54 -14.77 -0.39
N THR A 250 26.61 -15.87 0.35
CA THR A 250 26.60 -17.24 -0.19
C THR A 250 25.32 -17.99 0.18
N ILE A 251 24.94 -18.98 -0.63
CA ILE A 251 23.78 -19.85 -0.35
C ILE A 251 23.95 -20.59 0.98
N ASP A 252 25.18 -20.93 1.36
CA ASP A 252 25.50 -21.57 2.63
C ASP A 252 25.25 -20.66 3.85
N GLU A 253 25.51 -19.36 3.73
CA GLU A 253 25.22 -18.39 4.79
C GLU A 253 23.72 -18.18 4.96
N ILE A 254 23.00 -17.99 3.85
CA ILE A 254 21.54 -17.90 3.86
C ILE A 254 20.94 -19.17 4.46
N GLY A 255 21.42 -20.34 4.04
CA GLY A 255 20.98 -21.62 4.57
C GLY A 255 21.21 -21.75 6.08
N ARG A 256 22.37 -21.35 6.58
CA ARG A 256 22.66 -21.32 8.03
C ARG A 256 21.74 -20.37 8.79
N HIS A 257 21.52 -19.16 8.28
CA HIS A 257 20.63 -18.16 8.89
C HIS A 257 19.19 -18.69 8.99
N LEU A 258 18.68 -19.28 7.90
CA LEU A 258 17.33 -19.82 7.82
C LEU A 258 17.19 -21.21 8.46
N ARG A 259 18.29 -21.82 8.91
CA ARG A 259 18.38 -23.21 9.40
C ARG A 259 17.83 -24.21 8.36
N ILE A 260 18.28 -24.07 7.11
CA ILE A 260 17.91 -24.88 5.94
C ILE A 260 19.18 -25.29 5.19
N SER A 261 19.28 -26.56 4.80
CA SER A 261 20.42 -27.02 3.99
C SER A 261 20.49 -26.29 2.64
N PRO A 262 21.68 -25.98 2.11
CA PRO A 262 21.83 -25.28 0.82
C PRO A 262 21.05 -25.94 -0.32
N LYS A 263 21.01 -27.28 -0.36
CA LYS A 263 20.24 -28.05 -1.35
C LYS A 263 18.73 -27.77 -1.28
N LYS A 264 18.16 -27.76 -0.07
CA LYS A 264 16.74 -27.44 0.14
C LYS A 264 16.45 -25.96 -0.12
N LEU A 265 17.37 -25.06 0.23
CA LEU A 265 17.23 -23.64 -0.07
C LEU A 265 17.16 -23.39 -1.59
N GLN A 266 18.09 -23.97 -2.35
CA GLN A 266 18.07 -23.86 -3.82
C GLN A 266 16.81 -24.47 -4.45
N ALA A 267 16.42 -25.66 -3.99
CA ALA A 267 15.20 -26.31 -4.47
C ALA A 267 13.94 -25.51 -4.11
N GLY A 268 13.89 -24.91 -2.92
CA GLY A 268 12.77 -24.08 -2.47
C GLY A 268 12.73 -22.74 -3.19
N ILE A 269 13.86 -22.07 -3.44
CA ILE A 269 13.88 -20.85 -4.25
C ILE A 269 13.41 -21.14 -5.68
N ARG A 270 13.85 -22.26 -6.27
CA ARG A 270 13.39 -22.68 -7.58
C ARG A 270 11.89 -22.97 -7.62
N PHE A 271 11.39 -23.63 -6.57
CA PHE A 271 9.98 -23.93 -6.43
C PHE A 271 9.12 -22.66 -6.22
N LEU A 272 9.56 -21.73 -5.35
CA LEU A 272 8.80 -20.53 -4.98
C LEU A 272 8.86 -19.41 -6.02
N TYR A 273 9.99 -19.25 -6.70
CA TYR A 273 10.27 -18.08 -7.54
C TYR A 273 10.58 -18.43 -8.99
N GLY A 274 10.70 -19.72 -9.35
CA GLY A 274 11.06 -20.15 -10.70
C GLY A 274 12.51 -19.88 -11.10
N TYR A 275 13.36 -19.42 -10.16
CA TYR A 275 14.75 -19.02 -10.41
C TYR A 275 15.73 -19.98 -9.72
N SER A 276 16.96 -20.08 -10.24
CA SER A 276 18.08 -20.54 -9.41
C SER A 276 18.31 -19.56 -8.25
N ALA A 277 18.94 -20.03 -7.17
CA ALA A 277 19.23 -19.17 -6.03
C ALA A 277 20.09 -17.96 -6.42
N ASN A 278 21.09 -18.12 -7.29
CA ASN A 278 21.92 -17.01 -7.74
C ASN A 278 21.16 -16.00 -8.62
N GLU A 279 20.23 -16.47 -9.48
CA GLU A 279 19.36 -15.59 -10.26
C GLU A 279 18.42 -14.78 -9.36
N TYR A 280 17.86 -15.43 -8.33
CA TYR A 280 17.00 -14.76 -7.34
C TYR A 280 17.75 -13.66 -6.59
N LEU A 281 18.97 -13.93 -6.10
CA LEU A 281 19.83 -12.93 -5.47
C LEU A 281 20.17 -11.78 -6.42
N THR A 282 20.46 -12.11 -7.69
CA THR A 282 20.73 -11.11 -8.72
C THR A 282 19.53 -10.20 -8.93
N LYS A 283 18.31 -10.75 -8.98
CA LYS A 283 17.09 -9.95 -9.11
C LYS A 283 16.87 -8.99 -7.94
N ILE A 284 17.05 -9.45 -6.70
CA ILE A 284 16.91 -8.59 -5.51
C ILE A 284 17.88 -7.41 -5.59
N ARG A 285 19.16 -7.68 -5.89
CA ARG A 285 20.19 -6.64 -6.02
C ARG A 285 19.88 -5.65 -7.14
N LEU A 286 19.38 -6.13 -8.28
CA LEU A 286 19.03 -5.29 -9.41
C LEU A 286 17.80 -4.41 -9.13
N GLU A 287 16.75 -4.95 -8.50
CA GLU A 287 15.59 -4.14 -8.10
C GLU A 287 15.98 -3.09 -7.04
N HIS A 288 16.76 -3.46 -6.02
CA HIS A 288 17.26 -2.48 -5.05
C HIS A 288 18.16 -1.42 -5.70
N SER A 289 18.94 -1.79 -6.72
CA SER A 289 19.74 -0.80 -7.46
C SER A 289 18.87 0.23 -8.17
N ARG A 290 17.69 -0.15 -8.68
CA ARG A 290 16.70 0.80 -9.24
C ARG A 290 16.15 1.69 -8.15
N GLU A 291 15.78 1.15 -7.00
CA GLU A 291 15.30 1.94 -5.87
C GLU A 291 16.34 2.99 -5.44
N LEU A 292 17.62 2.64 -5.37
CA LEU A 292 18.69 3.58 -5.05
C LEU A 292 18.87 4.65 -6.14
N MET A 293 18.72 4.28 -7.43
CA MET A 293 18.73 5.25 -8.54
C MET A 293 17.58 6.27 -8.42
N HIS A 294 16.45 5.88 -7.82
CA HIS A 294 15.29 6.76 -7.64
C HIS A 294 15.35 7.58 -6.35
N SER A 295 15.83 6.98 -5.27
CA SER A 295 15.71 7.53 -3.91
C SER A 295 16.94 8.28 -3.43
N THR A 296 18.09 8.13 -4.10
CA THR A 296 19.37 8.69 -3.66
C THR A 296 20.07 9.49 -4.76
N GLU A 297 21.10 10.24 -4.39
CA GLU A 297 21.98 10.94 -5.34
C GLU A 297 23.20 10.09 -5.75
N MET A 298 23.35 8.88 -5.19
CA MET A 298 24.52 8.01 -5.37
C MET A 298 24.76 7.72 -6.84
N ASN A 299 25.92 8.02 -7.41
CA ASN A 299 26.22 7.75 -8.82
C ASN A 299 26.15 6.24 -9.15
N ILE A 300 26.07 5.88 -10.44
CA ILE A 300 25.93 4.46 -10.87
C ILE A 300 27.06 3.56 -10.30
N SER A 301 28.26 4.11 -10.09
CA SER A 301 29.35 3.36 -9.48
C SER A 301 29.10 3.09 -8.00
N GLU A 302 28.66 4.10 -7.25
CA GLU A 302 28.32 3.97 -5.84
C GLU A 302 27.16 2.99 -5.65
N ILE A 303 26.13 3.06 -6.50
CA ILE A 303 25.01 2.12 -6.48
C ILE A 303 25.48 0.69 -6.76
N CYS A 304 26.33 0.50 -7.78
CA CYS A 304 26.92 -0.80 -8.09
C CYS A 304 27.58 -1.45 -6.86
N PHE A 305 28.39 -0.69 -6.12
CA PHE A 305 29.06 -1.20 -4.92
C PHE A 305 28.09 -1.38 -3.74
N ALA A 306 27.13 -0.47 -3.58
CA ALA A 306 26.14 -0.53 -2.51
C ALA A 306 25.24 -1.77 -2.60
N VAL A 307 24.93 -2.23 -3.81
CA VAL A 307 24.18 -3.48 -4.03
C VAL A 307 25.06 -4.72 -4.13
N GLY A 308 26.34 -4.62 -3.76
CA GLY A 308 27.26 -5.75 -3.60
C GLY A 308 27.98 -6.21 -4.88
N TYR A 309 27.95 -5.43 -5.97
CA TYR A 309 28.73 -5.74 -7.18
C TYR A 309 30.10 -5.06 -7.15
N GLN A 310 31.15 -5.85 -7.40
CA GLN A 310 32.54 -5.37 -7.46
C GLN A 310 32.95 -4.87 -8.85
N SER A 311 32.21 -5.25 -9.89
CA SER A 311 32.50 -4.90 -11.29
C SER A 311 31.37 -4.08 -11.88
N LYS A 312 31.67 -2.82 -12.20
CA LYS A 312 30.74 -1.90 -12.87
C LYS A 312 30.30 -2.43 -14.24
N SER A 313 31.23 -3.03 -14.98
CA SER A 313 30.94 -3.61 -16.30
C SER A 313 30.00 -4.81 -16.20
N TYR A 314 30.21 -5.67 -15.20
CA TYR A 314 29.32 -6.79 -14.96
C TYR A 314 27.93 -6.32 -14.55
N PHE A 315 27.85 -5.41 -13.57
CA PHE A 315 26.60 -4.78 -13.13
C PHE A 315 25.82 -4.15 -14.28
N SER A 316 26.48 -3.31 -15.09
CA SER A 316 25.85 -2.66 -16.24
C SER A 316 25.34 -3.66 -17.27
N LYS A 317 26.06 -4.76 -17.51
CA LYS A 317 25.63 -5.82 -18.41
C LYS A 317 24.36 -6.50 -17.89
N ILE A 318 24.39 -7.05 -16.67
CA ILE A 318 23.23 -7.77 -16.11
C ILE A 318 22.02 -6.85 -15.90
N PHE A 319 22.24 -5.57 -15.58
CA PHE A 319 21.18 -4.58 -15.47
C PHE A 319 20.54 -4.32 -16.83
N SER A 320 21.35 -4.16 -17.88
CA SER A 320 20.85 -3.99 -19.25
C SER A 320 20.10 -5.22 -19.75
N ASP A 321 20.64 -6.41 -19.50
CA ASP A 321 20.02 -7.69 -19.85
C ASP A 321 18.65 -7.86 -19.15
N THR A 322 18.51 -7.31 -17.94
CA THR A 322 17.28 -7.42 -17.13
C THR A 322 16.24 -6.33 -17.45
N PHE A 323 16.66 -5.08 -17.64
CA PHE A 323 15.76 -3.92 -17.77
C PHE A 323 15.73 -3.31 -19.18
N GLY A 324 16.45 -3.89 -20.14
CA GLY A 324 16.48 -3.47 -21.54
C GLY A 324 17.22 -2.17 -21.82
N THR A 325 17.88 -1.56 -20.82
CA THR A 325 18.66 -0.34 -20.98
C THR A 325 19.77 -0.23 -19.93
N SER A 326 20.82 0.54 -20.24
CA SER A 326 21.97 0.69 -19.34
C SER A 326 21.60 1.42 -18.04
N PRO A 327 22.25 1.16 -16.89
CA PRO A 327 21.99 1.89 -15.65
C PRO A 327 22.06 3.42 -15.80
N SER A 328 23.06 3.90 -16.54
CA SER A 328 23.25 5.33 -16.78
C SER A 328 22.13 5.91 -17.64
N THR A 329 21.72 5.21 -18.70
CA THR A 329 20.59 5.61 -19.55
C THR A 329 19.28 5.54 -18.78
N TYR A 330 19.11 4.51 -17.95
CA TYR A 330 17.96 4.35 -17.06
C TYR A 330 17.85 5.57 -16.16
N ARG A 331 18.87 5.86 -15.35
CA ARG A 331 18.89 7.02 -14.46
C ARG A 331 18.71 8.34 -15.21
N LYS A 332 19.43 8.54 -16.31
CA LYS A 332 19.32 9.75 -17.12
C LYS A 332 17.90 9.94 -17.66
N LYS A 333 17.21 8.88 -18.08
CA LYS A 333 15.81 8.97 -18.49
C LYS A 333 14.89 9.44 -17.36
N TYR A 334 15.21 9.11 -16.10
CA TYR A 334 14.48 9.65 -14.93
C TYR A 334 14.88 11.08 -14.59
N GLU A 335 16.16 11.45 -14.73
CA GLU A 335 16.65 12.81 -14.52
C GLU A 335 16.12 13.78 -15.61
N ASP A 336 16.13 13.35 -16.87
CA ASP A 336 15.64 14.09 -18.04
C ASP A 336 14.10 14.15 -18.09
N ALA A 337 13.40 13.29 -17.34
CA ALA A 337 11.94 13.27 -17.31
C ALA A 337 11.31 14.49 -16.60
N ASN A 338 12.10 15.51 -16.23
CA ASN A 338 11.65 16.74 -15.56
C ASN A 338 10.65 16.43 -14.44
N LEU A 339 10.93 15.36 -13.69
CA LEU A 339 10.00 14.82 -12.71
C LEU A 339 9.80 15.87 -11.62
N LEU A 340 8.56 16.32 -11.50
CA LEU A 340 8.16 17.22 -10.45
C LEU A 340 8.38 16.52 -9.10
N PHE A 341 8.82 17.27 -8.12
CA PHE A 341 9.05 16.81 -6.77
C PHE A 341 8.27 17.72 -5.84
N ASP A 342 7.49 17.17 -4.91
CA ASP A 342 6.89 17.97 -3.84
C ASP A 342 7.52 17.70 -2.47
N ILE A 343 7.43 18.69 -1.59
CA ILE A 343 7.63 18.53 -0.16
C ILE A 343 6.47 19.24 0.50
N SER A 344 5.84 18.58 1.48
CA SER A 344 4.93 19.25 2.39
C SER A 344 5.44 19.11 3.81
N TYR A 345 5.46 20.18 4.56
CA TYR A 345 5.96 20.21 5.93
C TYR A 345 5.11 21.12 6.81
N ARG A 346 5.24 20.94 8.13
CA ARG A 346 4.77 21.91 9.13
C ARG A 346 5.93 22.44 9.95
N SER A 347 5.77 23.60 10.56
CA SER A 347 6.69 24.14 11.56
C SER A 347 5.98 25.15 12.45
N LEU A 348 6.49 25.35 13.66
CA LEU A 348 6.04 26.38 14.57
C LEU A 348 6.76 27.71 14.26
N ALA A 349 6.03 28.81 14.31
CA ALA A 349 6.63 30.13 14.36
C ALA A 349 7.33 30.35 15.70
N VAL A 350 8.36 31.18 15.69
CA VAL A 350 8.94 31.68 16.94
C VAL A 350 7.98 32.68 17.57
N ASP A 351 7.94 32.78 18.89
CA ASP A 351 7.03 33.70 19.61
C ASP A 351 7.20 35.18 19.22
N THR A 352 8.34 35.53 18.61
CA THR A 352 8.64 36.88 18.10
C THR A 352 8.18 37.11 16.66
N THR A 353 7.69 36.08 15.97
CA THR A 353 7.25 36.18 14.57
C THR A 353 5.93 36.95 14.50
N SER A 354 5.94 38.07 13.78
CA SER A 354 4.77 38.94 13.58
C SER A 354 4.13 38.69 12.21
N GLY A 355 2.99 39.36 11.95
CA GLY A 355 2.36 39.37 10.63
C GLY A 355 3.26 39.86 9.51
N THR A 356 4.05 40.89 9.80
CA THR A 356 4.96 41.47 8.81
C THR A 356 6.05 40.47 8.40
N ASP A 357 6.49 39.60 9.31
CA ASP A 357 7.44 38.53 8.97
C ASP A 357 6.84 37.51 8.00
N VAL A 358 5.56 37.20 8.15
CA VAL A 358 4.82 36.27 7.27
C VAL A 358 4.64 36.89 5.89
N ASP A 359 4.27 38.18 5.83
CA ASP A 359 4.15 38.93 4.58
C ASP A 359 5.48 39.00 3.82
N GLU A 360 6.60 39.14 4.54
CA GLU A 360 7.94 39.09 3.96
C GLU A 360 8.27 37.72 3.37
N ILE A 361 7.94 36.62 4.07
CA ILE A 361 8.13 35.24 3.55
C ILE A 361 7.36 35.07 2.24
N ILE A 362 6.08 35.47 2.23
CA ILE A 362 5.20 35.34 1.07
C ILE A 362 5.70 36.20 -0.10
N SER A 363 6.06 37.45 0.17
CA SER A 363 6.54 38.39 -0.85
C SER A 363 7.86 37.90 -1.47
N LEU A 364 8.79 37.43 -0.64
CA LEU A 364 10.06 36.88 -1.10
C LEU A 364 9.86 35.60 -1.92
N ALA A 365 8.97 34.72 -1.49
CA ALA A 365 8.65 33.50 -2.21
C ALA A 365 8.01 33.79 -3.56
N ARG A 366 7.02 34.70 -3.64
CA ARG A 366 6.41 35.11 -4.92
C ARG A 366 7.39 35.74 -5.89
N LEU A 367 8.41 36.46 -5.39
CA LEU A 367 9.46 37.06 -6.20
C LEU A 367 10.48 36.03 -6.71
N LYS A 368 10.91 35.08 -5.85
CA LYS A 368 12.00 34.14 -6.16
C LYS A 368 11.54 32.83 -6.78
N ASN A 369 10.44 32.25 -6.32
CA ASN A 369 10.00 30.91 -6.71
C ASN A 369 9.83 30.73 -8.22
N PRO A 370 9.25 31.70 -8.99
CA PRO A 370 9.10 31.55 -10.44
C PRO A 370 10.43 31.34 -11.18
N GLN A 371 11.52 31.96 -10.70
CA GLN A 371 12.85 31.85 -11.31
C GLN A 371 13.42 30.43 -11.24
N PHE A 372 12.90 29.61 -10.32
CA PHE A 372 13.30 28.24 -10.09
C PHE A 372 12.20 27.22 -10.45
N GLU A 373 11.13 27.69 -11.11
CA GLU A 373 9.93 26.90 -11.40
C GLU A 373 9.34 26.23 -10.16
N ILE A 374 9.38 26.93 -9.02
CA ILE A 374 8.77 26.47 -7.78
C ILE A 374 7.36 27.07 -7.71
N THR A 375 6.40 26.21 -7.39
CA THR A 375 5.02 26.58 -7.09
C THR A 375 4.60 25.96 -5.76
N GLY A 376 3.47 26.37 -5.20
CA GLY A 376 3.04 25.84 -3.91
C GLY A 376 1.96 26.63 -3.19
N SER A 377 1.76 26.27 -1.92
CA SER A 377 0.85 26.96 -1.02
C SER A 377 1.45 27.07 0.39
N ILE A 378 1.06 28.12 1.11
CA ILE A 378 1.37 28.32 2.52
C ILE A 378 0.09 28.65 3.30
N ILE A 379 -0.02 28.05 4.48
CA ILE A 379 -0.99 28.37 5.51
C ILE A 379 -0.22 28.90 6.71
N PHE A 380 -0.68 30.02 7.26
CA PHE A 380 -0.24 30.50 8.56
C PHE A 380 -1.43 30.65 9.50
N HIS A 381 -1.47 29.84 10.57
CA HIS A 381 -2.58 29.87 11.54
C HIS A 381 -2.08 29.51 12.94
N ARG A 382 -2.44 30.32 13.95
CA ARG A 382 -2.08 30.11 15.38
C ARG A 382 -0.61 29.71 15.58
N ASN A 383 0.32 30.48 15.01
CA ASN A 383 1.77 30.25 15.05
C ASN A 383 2.25 28.96 14.35
N ILE A 384 1.52 28.45 13.38
CA ILE A 384 1.93 27.27 12.60
C ILE A 384 2.03 27.65 11.14
N PHE A 385 3.19 27.36 10.55
CA PHE A 385 3.35 27.28 9.10
C PHE A 385 3.07 25.87 8.63
N PHE A 386 2.20 25.74 7.62
CA PHE A 386 2.08 24.53 6.83
C PHE A 386 2.29 24.90 5.37
N GLN A 387 3.27 24.29 4.71
CA GLN A 387 3.63 24.66 3.35
C GLN A 387 3.75 23.42 2.48
N ILE A 388 3.24 23.52 1.25
CA ILE A 388 3.48 22.58 0.16
C ILE A 388 4.29 23.31 -0.90
N ILE A 389 5.44 22.77 -1.26
CA ILE A 389 6.31 23.28 -2.32
C ILE A 389 6.48 22.19 -3.38
N GLU A 390 6.40 22.57 -4.65
CA GLU A 390 6.58 21.66 -5.77
C GLU A 390 7.36 22.30 -6.91
N GLY A 391 8.06 21.48 -7.68
CA GLY A 391 8.88 21.94 -8.80
C GLY A 391 10.02 20.98 -9.09
N PRO A 392 11.06 21.42 -9.83
CA PRO A 392 12.25 20.62 -10.06
C PRO A 392 12.91 20.20 -8.74
N LYS A 393 13.16 18.90 -8.55
CA LYS A 393 13.69 18.31 -7.30
C LYS A 393 14.85 19.12 -6.70
N LYS A 394 15.83 19.48 -7.52
CA LYS A 394 17.02 20.23 -7.10
C LYS A 394 16.65 21.57 -6.46
N HIS A 395 15.70 22.29 -7.05
CA HIS A 395 15.29 23.61 -6.57
C HIS A 395 14.40 23.50 -5.32
N VAL A 396 13.50 22.52 -5.28
CA VAL A 396 12.64 22.25 -4.12
C VAL A 396 13.49 21.88 -2.89
N LEU A 397 14.48 21.00 -3.05
CA LEU A 397 15.37 20.62 -1.95
C LEU A 397 16.24 21.80 -1.47
N ALA A 398 16.76 22.61 -2.38
CA ALA A 398 17.55 23.79 -2.03
C ALA A 398 16.70 24.85 -1.28
N LEU A 399 15.46 25.09 -1.72
CA LEU A 399 14.53 25.97 -1.02
C LEU A 399 14.20 25.43 0.37
N PHE A 400 13.92 24.12 0.48
CA PHE A 400 13.61 23.50 1.77
C PHE A 400 14.79 23.57 2.75
N GLU A 401 16.04 23.43 2.28
CA GLU A 401 17.22 23.61 3.12
C GLU A 401 17.34 25.04 3.65
N ASN A 402 16.99 26.05 2.85
CA ASN A 402 16.96 27.44 3.30
C ASN A 402 15.87 27.67 4.35
N ILE A 403 14.70 27.08 4.16
CA ILE A 403 13.60 27.12 5.15
C ILE A 403 14.05 26.48 6.47
N CYS A 404 14.77 25.35 6.42
CA CYS A 404 15.33 24.71 7.61
C CYS A 404 16.34 25.56 8.39
N LYS A 405 16.94 26.56 7.73
CA LYS A 405 17.88 27.51 8.35
C LYS A 405 17.22 28.84 8.71
N ASP A 406 15.97 29.05 8.32
CA ASP A 406 15.24 30.29 8.58
C ASP A 406 14.88 30.37 10.07
N THR A 407 15.35 31.43 10.73
CA THR A 407 15.22 31.61 12.18
C THR A 407 13.77 31.80 12.63
N ARG A 408 12.83 32.04 11.72
CA ARG A 408 11.40 32.17 12.01
C ARG A 408 10.70 30.82 12.19
N HIS A 409 11.35 29.70 11.84
CA HIS A 409 10.79 28.36 11.94
C HIS A 409 11.41 27.56 13.12
N LYS A 410 10.57 26.85 13.86
CA LYS A 410 10.92 25.85 14.90
C LYS A 410 10.21 24.53 14.61
N ASN A 411 10.77 23.42 15.10
CA ASN A 411 10.14 22.09 15.04
C ASN A 411 9.61 21.72 13.63
N ILE A 412 10.48 21.85 12.62
CA ILE A 412 10.11 21.53 11.24
C ILE A 412 9.92 20.02 11.12
N GLN A 413 8.72 19.61 10.69
CA GLN A 413 8.37 18.21 10.52
C GLN A 413 7.88 18.00 9.08
N VAL A 414 8.63 17.18 8.33
CA VAL A 414 8.26 16.79 6.95
C VAL A 414 7.09 15.82 7.00
N MET A 415 5.98 16.20 6.35
CA MET A 415 4.77 15.38 6.27
C MET A 415 4.80 14.46 5.04
N TRP A 416 5.44 14.91 3.96
CA TRP A 416 5.58 14.17 2.72
C TRP A 416 6.73 14.73 1.88
N LYS A 417 7.43 13.86 1.14
CA LYS A 417 8.35 14.23 0.06
C LYS A 417 8.36 13.13 -1.01
N GLY A 418 8.53 13.49 -2.27
CA GLY A 418 8.53 12.50 -3.35
C GLY A 418 8.31 13.10 -4.73
N PHE A 419 8.38 12.24 -5.74
CA PHE A 419 8.12 12.60 -7.12
C PHE A 419 6.62 12.58 -7.44
N LYS A 420 6.23 13.43 -8.38
CA LYS A 420 4.87 13.56 -8.91
C LYS A 420 4.91 13.76 -10.42
N ILE A 421 3.78 13.46 -11.07
CA ILE A 421 3.67 13.41 -12.53
C ILE A 421 3.19 14.76 -13.11
N ARG A 422 2.48 15.56 -12.32
CA ARG A 422 1.95 16.89 -12.70
C ARG A 422 1.97 17.85 -11.51
N ARG A 423 1.94 19.16 -11.80
CA ARG A 423 1.82 20.21 -10.80
C ARG A 423 0.39 20.21 -10.25
N GLU A 424 0.26 20.68 -9.01
CA GLU A 424 -1.02 20.91 -8.34
C GLU A 424 -1.30 22.42 -8.21
N PHE A 425 -0.29 23.25 -8.38
CA PHE A 425 -0.31 24.71 -8.22
C PHE A 425 0.24 25.39 -9.48
N ASP A 426 -0.31 25.06 -10.64
CA ASP A 426 0.25 25.39 -11.96
C ASP A 426 0.53 26.89 -12.16
N ASP A 427 -0.35 27.76 -11.65
CA ASP A 427 -0.27 29.22 -11.82
C ASP A 427 0.21 29.96 -10.55
N TRP A 428 0.53 29.25 -9.47
CA TRP A 428 0.74 29.86 -8.15
C TRP A 428 2.17 29.71 -7.64
N ALA A 429 2.95 30.78 -7.76
CA ALA A 429 4.30 30.87 -7.18
C ALA A 429 4.29 30.57 -5.65
N LEU A 430 3.27 31.08 -4.96
CA LEU A 430 2.88 30.68 -3.61
C LEU A 430 1.46 31.17 -3.31
N ALA A 431 0.50 30.23 -3.23
CA ALA A 431 -0.85 30.52 -2.78
C ALA A 431 -0.89 30.73 -1.26
N THR A 432 -1.76 31.64 -0.83
CA THR A 432 -1.94 32.03 0.58
C THR A 432 -3.37 31.70 0.98
N LEU A 433 -3.54 31.00 2.09
CA LEU A 433 -4.84 30.54 2.58
C LEU A 433 -5.03 31.06 4.03
N SER A 434 -6.09 31.84 4.30
CA SER A 434 -6.41 32.38 5.63
C SER A 434 -7.92 32.43 5.92
N ASP A 435 -8.32 32.32 7.20
CA ASP A 435 -9.71 32.32 7.69
C ASP A 435 -10.18 33.65 8.34
N GLU A 436 -9.26 34.59 8.62
CA GLU A 436 -9.37 35.79 9.51
C GLU A 436 -9.91 35.53 10.95
N GLY A 437 -9.16 35.69 12.06
CA GLY A 437 -7.79 36.21 12.35
C GLY A 437 -7.14 35.46 13.54
N GLU A 438 -5.93 35.77 14.07
CA GLU A 438 -5.30 37.07 14.46
C GLU A 438 -4.30 37.73 13.48
N LEU A 439 -4.11 37.23 12.26
CA LEU A 439 -3.25 37.90 11.28
C LEU A 439 -3.96 38.14 9.94
N GLU A 440 -4.20 39.43 9.65
CA GLU A 440 -4.76 39.94 8.40
C GLU A 440 -3.71 39.87 7.28
N VAL A 441 -3.43 38.67 6.78
CA VAL A 441 -2.74 38.51 5.50
C VAL A 441 -3.79 38.44 4.41
N GLN A 442 -3.98 39.55 3.67
CA GLN A 442 -4.75 39.52 2.43
C GLN A 442 -3.97 38.72 1.37
N ILE A 443 -4.63 37.79 0.65
CA ILE A 443 -4.55 37.54 -0.82
C ILE A 443 -5.06 36.12 -1.21
N GLN A 444 -5.82 36.11 -2.32
CA GLN A 444 -6.29 35.07 -3.26
C GLN A 444 -6.44 33.61 -2.81
N GLY A 445 -7.69 33.27 -2.50
CA GLY A 445 -8.24 31.94 -2.21
C GLY A 445 -9.30 32.05 -1.12
N ASN A 446 -10.41 31.31 -1.19
CA ASN A 446 -11.45 31.33 -0.15
C ASN A 446 -11.41 30.03 0.66
N THR A 447 -10.86 30.07 1.88
CA THR A 447 -10.81 28.93 2.80
C THR A 447 -12.19 28.51 3.33
N LYS A 448 -13.24 29.35 3.21
CA LYS A 448 -14.63 28.93 3.49
C LYS A 448 -15.10 27.83 2.54
N ASN A 449 -14.57 27.77 1.31
CA ASN A 449 -14.84 26.66 0.39
C ASN A 449 -14.06 25.38 0.75
N LEU A 450 -13.02 25.49 1.59
CA LEU A 450 -12.17 24.38 2.03
C LEU A 450 -12.58 23.80 3.41
N GLU A 451 -13.58 24.40 4.07
CA GLU A 451 -14.00 24.11 5.46
C GLU A 451 -12.84 24.09 6.49
N LEU A 452 -11.71 24.74 6.18
CA LEU A 452 -10.50 24.69 7.01
C LEU A 452 -10.73 25.31 8.39
N GLY A 453 -11.59 26.32 8.52
CA GLY A 453 -11.99 26.89 9.81
C GLY A 453 -12.67 25.89 10.76
N ASN A 454 -13.38 24.88 10.24
CA ASN A 454 -13.95 23.79 11.06
C ASN A 454 -12.87 22.77 11.47
N LEU A 455 -11.88 22.55 10.60
CA LEU A 455 -10.78 21.61 10.80
C LEU A 455 -9.70 22.17 11.75
N LEU A 456 -9.45 23.48 11.69
CA LEU A 456 -8.41 24.19 12.43
C LEU A 456 -8.97 24.96 13.64
N GLY A 457 -10.25 25.37 13.62
CA GLY A 457 -10.88 26.16 14.68
C GLY A 457 -11.06 25.43 16.01
N LYS A 458 -11.07 24.09 16.00
CA LYS A 458 -11.18 23.21 17.20
C LYS A 458 -9.84 22.67 17.72
N LEU A 459 -8.70 23.18 17.23
CA LEU A 459 -7.41 22.69 17.65
C LEU A 459 -7.05 23.18 19.06
N ASP A 460 -7.19 22.31 20.05
CA ASP A 460 -6.42 22.41 21.30
C ASP A 460 -4.93 22.14 21.01
N ASN A 461 -4.03 22.57 21.91
CA ASN A 461 -2.58 22.37 21.77
C ASN A 461 -2.17 20.91 21.49
N SER A 462 -2.99 19.92 21.90
CA SER A 462 -2.77 18.48 21.63
C SER A 462 -3.11 18.05 20.20
N ALA A 463 -4.01 18.74 19.50
CA ALA A 463 -4.41 18.40 18.13
C ALA A 463 -3.44 18.95 17.07
N ILE A 464 -2.68 19.99 17.43
CA ILE A 464 -1.64 20.63 16.59
C ILE A 464 -0.50 19.65 16.23
N ASP A 465 -0.21 18.69 17.10
CA ASP A 465 0.83 17.66 16.88
C ASP A 465 0.33 16.42 16.12
N SER A 466 -0.96 16.39 15.74
CA SER A 466 -1.53 15.27 14.98
C SER A 466 -1.06 15.28 13.52
N GLU A 467 -0.18 14.34 13.18
CA GLU A 467 0.27 14.11 11.79
C GLU A 467 -0.92 13.81 10.85
N ASN A 468 -1.97 13.16 11.36
CA ASN A 468 -3.19 12.84 10.61
C ASN A 468 -4.01 14.08 10.24
N LEU A 469 -4.05 15.10 11.11
CA LEU A 469 -4.71 16.38 10.81
C LEU A 469 -4.03 17.07 9.62
N TRP A 470 -2.71 17.24 9.68
CA TRP A 470 -1.96 17.94 8.65
C TRP A 470 -1.93 17.19 7.32
N ARG A 471 -2.02 15.85 7.35
CA ARG A 471 -2.27 15.04 6.15
C ARG A 471 -3.66 15.27 5.54
N LYS A 472 -4.71 15.44 6.37
CA LYS A 472 -6.05 15.82 5.89
C LYS A 472 -6.04 17.21 5.27
N VAL A 473 -5.44 18.20 5.94
CA VAL A 473 -5.24 19.57 5.41
C VAL A 473 -4.53 19.53 4.05
N ARG A 474 -3.41 18.78 3.95
CA ARG A 474 -2.69 18.57 2.67
C ARG A 474 -3.60 18.07 1.55
N ASN A 475 -4.42 17.05 1.84
CA ASN A 475 -5.28 16.44 0.83
C ASN A 475 -6.40 17.38 0.40
N ILE A 476 -6.99 18.14 1.33
CA ILE A 476 -8.03 19.14 1.02
C ILE A 476 -7.48 20.23 0.08
N ILE A 477 -6.28 20.76 0.37
CA ILE A 477 -5.63 21.77 -0.48
C ILE A 477 -5.39 21.21 -1.89
N LYS A 478 -4.86 19.98 -1.99
CA LYS A 478 -4.53 19.34 -3.26
C LYS A 478 -5.75 19.03 -4.14
N VAL A 479 -6.89 18.67 -3.53
CA VAL A 479 -8.12 18.41 -4.27
C VAL A 479 -8.65 19.71 -4.89
N ASN A 480 -8.74 20.78 -4.10
CA ASN A 480 -9.35 22.04 -4.55
C ASN A 480 -8.46 22.89 -5.46
N ALA A 481 -7.14 22.73 -5.40
CA ALA A 481 -6.23 23.38 -6.34
C ALA A 481 -6.48 22.92 -7.80
N ASN A 482 -7.01 21.70 -8.00
CA ASN A 482 -7.39 21.21 -9.34
C ASN A 482 -8.75 21.75 -9.84
N ASP A 483 -9.66 22.15 -8.94
CA ASP A 483 -10.99 22.67 -9.30
C ASP A 483 -10.96 24.17 -9.67
N SER A 484 -9.83 24.85 -9.43
CA SER A 484 -9.62 26.26 -9.77
C SER A 484 -9.27 26.49 -11.26
N ALA A 485 -9.11 25.41 -12.03
CA ALA A 485 -8.70 25.40 -13.43
C ALA A 485 -9.86 25.07 -14.41
N ALA A 486 -11.11 25.08 -13.94
CA ALA A 486 -12.32 24.81 -14.74
C ALA A 486 -13.19 26.06 -14.92
#